data_AF-A0A7C8GT30-F1
#
_entry.id   AF-A0A7C8GT30-F1
#
_cell.length_a   1.000
_cell.length_b   1.000
_cell.length_c   1.000
_cell.angle_alpha   90.00
_cell.angle_beta   90.00
_cell.angle_gamma   90.00
#
_symmetry.space_group_name_H-M   'P 1'
#
loop_
_entity.id
_entity.type
_entity.pdbx_description
1 polymer ?
#
loop_
_entity_poly.entity_id
_entity_poly.type
_entity_poly.pdbx_seq_one_letter_code
_entity_poly.pdbx_strand_id
1 'polypeptide(L)'
;MEVSIGGIIGLYGGMLFGVLGWWFGRKKAKENRGLDELYYHIWQKARSYAWYVTLGAIYVFFSLIMFGVELSTAMVLGILLLAHVGSWGMIGIIMSVNMTSTAPLQPSRVKIGISVIVFTIVSILTNNWLFLLVSIPPNLIGLITALIPNRKYSEE
;
A
#
# COMPACT_ATOMS: atom_id res chain seq x y z
N MET A 1 31.21 -7.56 -4.55
CA MET A 1 29.76 -7.26 -4.65
C MET A 1 29.28 -7.82 -5.98
N GLU A 2 28.60 -8.96 -5.97
CA GLU A 2 27.86 -9.38 -7.16
C GLU A 2 26.64 -8.49 -7.31
N VAL A 3 26.58 -7.78 -8.43
CA VAL A 3 25.46 -6.90 -8.73
C VAL A 3 24.24 -7.76 -9.02
N SER A 4 23.21 -7.68 -8.17
CA SER A 4 21.94 -8.36 -8.42
C SER A 4 21.20 -7.69 -9.58
N ILE A 5 21.44 -8.19 -10.79
CA ILE A 5 20.83 -7.68 -12.04
C ILE A 5 19.30 -7.70 -11.91
N GLY A 6 18.73 -8.76 -11.34
CA GLY A 6 17.28 -8.85 -11.08
C GLY A 6 16.78 -7.79 -10.12
N GLY A 7 17.53 -7.50 -9.05
CA GLY A 7 17.18 -6.43 -8.09
C GLY A 7 17.21 -5.03 -8.73
N ILE A 8 18.19 -4.76 -9.58
CA ILE A 8 18.29 -3.50 -10.33
C ILE A 8 17.14 -3.35 -11.31
N ILE A 9 16.85 -4.38 -12.11
CA ILE A 9 15.73 -4.38 -13.05
C ILE A 9 14.41 -4.17 -12.30
N GLY A 10 14.22 -4.85 -11.16
CA GLY A 10 13.04 -4.68 -10.32
C GLY A 10 12.90 -3.25 -9.79
N LEU A 11 13.97 -2.67 -9.26
CA LEU A 11 13.95 -1.32 -8.68
C LEU A 11 13.67 -0.24 -9.73
N TYR A 12 14.49 -0.20 -10.80
CA TYR A 12 14.38 0.85 -11.80
C TYR A 12 13.22 0.60 -12.77
N GLY A 13 12.93 -0.65 -13.10
CA GLY A 13 11.74 -1.02 -13.87
C GLY A 13 10.47 -0.67 -13.11
N GLY A 14 10.38 -1.03 -11.83
CA GLY A 14 9.26 -0.67 -10.97
C GLY A 14 9.08 0.85 -10.86
N MET A 15 10.18 1.60 -10.68
CA MET A 15 10.15 3.06 -10.70
C MET A 15 9.61 3.61 -12.02
N LEU A 16 10.10 3.11 -13.17
CA LEU A 16 9.67 3.55 -14.50
C LEU A 16 8.17 3.31 -14.70
N PHE A 17 7.68 2.09 -14.44
CA PHE A 17 6.26 1.77 -14.58
C PHE A 17 5.40 2.53 -13.58
N GLY A 18 5.88 2.77 -12.36
CA GLY A 18 5.20 3.59 -11.36
C GLY A 18 5.04 5.04 -11.82
N VAL A 19 6.10 5.65 -12.36
CA VAL A 19 6.07 7.02 -12.90
C VAL A 19 5.15 7.11 -14.12
N LEU A 20 5.24 6.15 -15.05
CA LEU A 20 4.37 6.11 -16.23
C LEU A 20 2.90 5.96 -15.83
N GLY A 21 2.59 5.01 -14.94
CA GLY A 21 1.24 4.80 -14.42
C GLY A 21 0.69 6.06 -13.73
N TRP A 22 1.51 6.73 -12.92
CA TRP A 22 1.13 7.98 -12.28
C TRP A 22 0.88 9.10 -13.29
N TRP A 23 1.74 9.25 -14.31
CA TRP A 23 1.55 10.22 -15.38
C TRP A 23 0.24 9.96 -16.12
N PHE A 24 0.06 8.76 -16.68
CA PHE A 24 -1.14 8.42 -17.44
C PHE A 24 -2.41 8.58 -16.60
N GLY A 25 -2.36 8.18 -15.33
CA GLY A 25 -3.43 8.40 -14.36
C GLY A 25 -3.78 9.88 -14.20
N ARG A 26 -2.78 10.77 -14.02
CA ARG A 26 -3.02 12.22 -13.93
C ARG A 26 -3.52 12.82 -15.23
N LYS A 27 -3.02 12.38 -16.38
CA LYS A 27 -3.50 12.84 -17.69
C LYS A 27 -4.99 12.56 -17.83
N LYS A 28 -5.40 11.32 -17.56
CA LYS A 28 -6.80 10.91 -17.63
C LYS A 28 -7.66 11.59 -16.56
N ALA A 29 -7.14 11.79 -15.35
CA ALA A 29 -7.85 12.52 -14.29
C ALA A 29 -8.09 13.98 -14.68
N LYS A 30 -7.12 14.63 -15.33
CA LYS A 30 -7.26 16.01 -15.83
C LYS A 30 -8.35 16.12 -16.89
N GLU A 31 -8.37 15.18 -17.85
CA GLU A 31 -9.39 15.12 -18.91
C GLU A 31 -10.81 14.97 -18.35
N ASN A 32 -10.96 14.27 -17.21
CA ASN A 32 -12.24 14.05 -16.53
C ASN A 32 -12.52 15.04 -15.38
N ARG A 33 -11.78 16.16 -15.28
CA ARG A 33 -11.89 17.16 -14.21
C ARG A 33 -11.73 16.60 -12.78
N GLY A 34 -11.07 15.45 -12.62
CA GLY A 34 -10.84 14.79 -11.33
C GLY A 34 -9.62 15.29 -10.54
N LEU A 35 -9.01 16.39 -10.97
CA LEU A 35 -7.93 17.10 -10.25
C LEU A 35 -8.50 18.36 -9.57
N ASP A 36 -9.49 18.16 -8.72
CA ASP A 36 -10.19 19.20 -7.98
C ASP A 36 -9.53 19.51 -6.62
N GLU A 37 -10.09 20.47 -5.88
CA GLU A 37 -9.59 20.84 -4.55
C GLU A 37 -9.61 19.66 -3.57
N LEU A 38 -10.65 18.81 -3.68
CA LEU A 38 -10.80 17.60 -2.87
C LEU A 38 -9.65 16.62 -3.14
N TYR A 39 -9.30 16.38 -4.41
CA TYR A 39 -8.13 15.59 -4.78
C TYR A 39 -6.86 16.12 -4.10
N TYR A 40 -6.58 17.41 -4.21
CA TYR A 40 -5.37 17.99 -3.61
C TYR A 40 -5.37 17.86 -2.08
N HIS A 41 -6.53 18.09 -1.44
CA HIS A 41 -6.70 17.93 0.00
C HIS A 41 -6.42 16.49 0.44
N ILE A 42 -7.00 15.50 -0.24
CA ILE A 42 -6.83 14.08 0.04
C ILE A 42 -5.36 13.68 -0.08
N TRP A 43 -4.72 13.99 -1.21
CA TRP A 43 -3.36 13.52 -1.48
C TRP A 43 -2.30 14.23 -0.63
N GLN A 44 -2.55 15.47 -0.20
CA GLN A 44 -1.72 16.16 0.79
C GLN A 44 -1.86 15.53 2.18
N LYS A 45 -3.10 15.22 2.60
CA LYS A 45 -3.35 14.56 3.89
C LYS A 45 -2.79 13.14 3.93
N ALA A 46 -2.98 12.37 2.85
CA ALA A 46 -2.41 11.04 2.70
C ALA A 46 -0.88 11.05 2.80
N ARG A 47 -0.21 12.07 2.23
CA ARG A 47 1.24 12.23 2.36
C ARG A 47 1.67 12.47 3.81
N SER A 48 0.93 13.30 4.53
CA SER A 48 1.18 13.51 5.96
C SER A 48 1.03 12.21 6.76
N TYR A 49 -0.02 11.43 6.49
CA TYR A 49 -0.19 10.13 7.16
C TYR A 49 0.89 9.11 6.82
N ALA A 50 1.36 9.07 5.57
CA ALA A 50 2.44 8.19 5.16
C ALA A 50 3.72 8.44 5.95
N TRP A 51 4.00 9.70 6.34
CA TRP A 51 5.14 10.02 7.21
C TRP A 51 5.05 9.38 8.59
N TYR A 52 3.87 9.30 9.20
CA TYR A 52 3.71 8.59 10.47
C TYR A 52 3.98 7.08 10.32
N VAL A 53 3.53 6.48 9.22
CA VAL A 53 3.81 5.06 8.92
C VAL A 53 5.30 4.84 8.71
N THR A 54 5.96 5.69 7.93
CA THR A 54 7.41 5.62 7.70
C THR A 54 8.20 5.80 9.00
N LEU A 55 7.81 6.75 9.85
CA LEU A 55 8.44 6.97 11.14
C LEU A 55 8.31 5.73 12.03
N GLY A 56 7.13 5.11 12.09
CA GLY A 56 6.92 3.85 12.78
C GLY A 56 7.82 2.72 12.25
N ALA A 57 7.93 2.58 10.93
CA ALA A 57 8.83 1.60 10.30
C ALA A 57 10.31 1.85 10.65
N ILE A 58 10.75 3.11 10.68
CA ILE A 58 12.11 3.48 11.09
C ILE A 58 12.39 3.04 12.53
N TYR A 59 11.47 3.29 13.47
CA TYR A 59 11.64 2.87 14.87
C TYR A 59 11.70 1.34 15.01
N VAL A 60 10.91 0.61 14.23
CA VAL A 60 10.96 -0.86 14.21
C VAL A 60 12.33 -1.35 13.72
N PHE A 61 12.82 -0.83 12.59
CA PHE A 61 14.14 -1.21 12.08
C PHE A 61 15.27 -0.83 13.04
N PHE A 62 15.18 0.35 13.64
CA PHE A 62 16.16 0.80 14.62
C PHE A 62 16.18 -0.15 15.83
N SER A 63 15.02 -0.56 16.33
CA SER A 63 14.91 -1.52 17.42
C SER A 63 15.51 -2.89 17.06
N LEU A 64 15.22 -3.39 15.85
CA LEU A 64 15.79 -4.67 15.37
C LEU A 64 17.32 -4.64 15.33
N ILE A 65 17.89 -3.53 14.87
CA ILE A 65 19.35 -3.33 14.87
C ILE A 65 19.90 -3.32 16.31
N MET A 66 19.21 -2.64 17.25
CA MET A 66 19.61 -2.63 18.66
C MET A 66 19.54 -4.02 19.32
N PHE A 67 18.65 -4.89 18.86
CA PHE A 67 18.59 -6.29 19.27
C PHE A 67 19.61 -7.20 18.57
N GLY A 68 20.50 -6.65 17.74
CA GLY A 68 21.56 -7.38 17.05
C GLY A 68 21.12 -8.11 15.79
N VAL A 69 19.96 -7.76 15.22
CA VAL A 69 19.51 -8.33 13.93
C VAL A 69 20.28 -7.69 12.78
N GLU A 70 21.01 -8.50 12.02
CA GLU A 70 21.71 -8.06 10.82
C GLU A 70 20.72 -7.82 9.68
N LEU A 71 20.51 -6.55 9.32
CA LEU A 71 19.64 -6.15 8.21
C LEU A 71 20.49 -5.52 7.10
N SER A 72 20.31 -5.99 5.86
CA SER A 72 20.98 -5.36 4.72
C SER A 72 20.39 -3.98 4.43
N THR A 73 21.24 -3.02 4.06
CA THR A 73 20.79 -1.67 3.72
C THR A 73 19.77 -1.67 2.59
N ALA A 74 19.97 -2.53 1.57
CA ALA A 74 19.04 -2.68 0.45
C ALA A 74 17.65 -3.16 0.91
N MET A 75 17.58 -4.11 1.85
CA MET A 75 16.33 -4.58 2.43
C MET A 75 15.62 -3.46 3.22
N VAL A 76 16.34 -2.76 4.08
CA VAL A 76 15.77 -1.66 4.89
C VAL A 76 15.21 -0.56 4.00
N LEU A 77 16.00 -0.11 3.01
CA LEU A 77 15.56 0.93 2.07
C LEU A 77 14.37 0.47 1.22
N GLY A 78 14.37 -0.78 0.76
CA GLY A 78 13.26 -1.35 -0.01
C GLY A 78 11.96 -1.36 0.79
N ILE A 79 12.01 -1.81 2.05
CA ILE A 79 10.82 -1.84 2.90
C ILE A 79 10.39 -0.42 3.30
N LEU A 80 11.32 0.49 3.58
CA LEU A 80 10.96 1.89 3.86
C LEU A 80 10.28 2.56 2.67
N LEU A 81 10.77 2.31 1.45
CA LEU A 81 10.17 2.81 0.22
C LEU A 81 8.75 2.24 0.03
N LEU A 82 8.58 0.93 0.19
CA LEU A 82 7.27 0.27 0.11
C LEU A 82 6.31 0.78 1.19
N ALA A 83 6.77 0.93 2.42
CA ALA A 83 5.98 1.46 3.52
C ALA A 83 5.52 2.89 3.23
N HIS A 84 6.42 3.75 2.73
CA HIS A 84 6.08 5.14 2.43
C HIS A 84 5.13 5.26 1.24
N VAL A 85 5.53 4.74 0.06
CA VAL A 85 4.74 4.88 -1.18
C VAL A 85 3.45 4.07 -1.10
N GLY A 86 3.52 2.86 -0.53
CA GLY A 86 2.38 1.98 -0.35
C GLY A 86 1.33 2.55 0.61
N SER A 87 1.75 3.07 1.77
CA SER A 87 0.81 3.73 2.69
C SER A 87 0.23 5.00 2.10
N TRP A 88 1.04 5.83 1.43
CA TRP A 88 0.56 7.04 0.74
C TRP A 88 -0.53 6.72 -0.28
N GLY A 89 -0.29 5.73 -1.16
CA GLY A 89 -1.26 5.29 -2.15
C GLY A 89 -2.53 4.73 -1.52
N MET A 90 -2.40 3.82 -0.55
CA MET A 90 -3.53 3.16 0.09
C MET A 90 -4.41 4.14 0.88
N ILE A 91 -3.80 5.04 1.65
CA ILE A 91 -4.53 6.07 2.41
C ILE A 91 -5.22 7.04 1.45
N GLY A 92 -4.54 7.46 0.37
CA GLY A 92 -5.13 8.31 -0.67
C GLY A 92 -6.37 7.68 -1.29
N ILE A 93 -6.31 6.39 -1.63
CA ILE A 93 -7.46 5.64 -2.17
C ILE A 93 -8.59 5.53 -1.14
N ILE A 94 -8.29 5.13 0.10
CA ILE A 94 -9.30 5.00 1.17
C ILE A 94 -10.02 6.33 1.40
N MET A 95 -9.27 7.42 1.51
CA MET A 95 -9.82 8.75 1.67
C MET A 95 -10.65 9.17 0.46
N SER A 96 -10.15 8.91 -0.76
CA SER A 96 -10.89 9.21 -1.99
C SER A 96 -12.23 8.49 -2.02
N VAL A 97 -12.27 7.19 -1.71
CA VAL A 97 -13.54 6.44 -1.68
C VAL A 97 -14.45 6.99 -0.59
N ASN A 98 -13.95 7.17 0.63
CA ASN A 98 -14.76 7.59 1.77
C ASN A 98 -15.33 9.02 1.62
N MET A 99 -14.62 9.92 0.94
CA MET A 99 -15.05 11.30 0.74
C MET A 99 -15.86 11.52 -0.55
N THR A 100 -15.84 10.57 -1.49
CA THR A 100 -16.63 10.67 -2.74
C THR A 100 -17.84 9.75 -2.76
N SER A 101 -17.87 8.72 -1.92
CA SER A 101 -18.99 7.78 -1.83
C SER A 101 -20.05 8.27 -0.85
N THR A 102 -21.32 8.08 -1.20
CA THR A 102 -22.48 8.39 -0.35
C THR A 102 -22.65 7.42 0.82
N ALA A 103 -21.92 6.29 0.80
CA ALA A 103 -21.85 5.32 1.89
C ALA A 103 -20.40 5.21 2.41
N PRO A 104 -20.15 5.45 3.72
CA PRO A 104 -18.80 5.36 4.27
C PRO A 104 -18.27 3.93 4.22
N LEU A 105 -16.96 3.78 3.99
CA LEU A 105 -16.31 2.46 4.04
C LEU A 105 -16.43 1.89 5.46
N GLN A 106 -17.12 0.75 5.60
CA GLN A 106 -17.24 0.08 6.89
C GLN A 106 -15.86 -0.40 7.40
N PRO A 107 -15.52 -0.17 8.69
CA PRO A 107 -14.24 -0.54 9.29
C PRO A 107 -13.93 -2.04 9.26
N SER A 108 -14.91 -2.89 8.96
CA SER A 108 -14.71 -4.33 8.70
C SER A 108 -13.75 -4.59 7.53
N ARG A 109 -13.72 -3.70 6.52
CA ARG A 109 -12.87 -3.82 5.33
C ARG A 109 -11.40 -3.46 5.58
N VAL A 110 -11.12 -2.61 6.57
CA VAL A 110 -9.73 -2.28 7.00
C VAL A 110 -9.05 -3.46 7.68
N LYS A 111 -9.82 -4.33 8.35
CA LYS A 111 -9.30 -5.55 8.99
C LYS A 111 -8.69 -6.54 7.98
N ILE A 112 -9.21 -6.57 6.75
CA ILE A 112 -8.70 -7.41 5.65
C ILE A 112 -7.31 -6.93 5.20
N GLY A 113 -7.06 -5.61 5.20
CA GLY A 113 -5.73 -5.07 4.89
C GLY A 113 -4.70 -5.39 5.97
N ILE A 114 -5.10 -5.34 7.24
CA ILE A 114 -4.23 -5.67 8.38
C ILE A 114 -3.83 -7.16 8.37
N SER A 115 -4.73 -8.07 7.95
CA SER A 115 -4.38 -9.50 7.86
C SER A 115 -3.28 -9.79 6.84
N VAL A 116 -3.16 -9.00 5.76
CA VAL A 116 -2.08 -9.14 4.78
C VAL A 116 -0.71 -8.86 5.40
N ILE A 117 -0.64 -7.79 6.21
CA ILE A 117 0.61 -7.38 6.88
C ILE A 117 1.04 -8.46 7.87
N VAL A 118 0.09 -9.02 8.64
CA VAL A 118 0.35 -10.10 9.59
C VAL A 118 0.83 -11.37 8.88
N PHE A 119 0.16 -11.80 7.80
CA PHE A 119 0.60 -12.98 7.02
C PHE A 119 1.99 -12.80 6.39
N THR A 120 2.30 -11.57 5.96
CA THR A 120 3.63 -11.23 5.40
C THR A 120 4.71 -11.33 6.47
N ILE A 121 4.47 -10.79 7.68
CA ILE A 121 5.39 -10.90 8.81
C ILE A 121 5.60 -12.37 9.21
N VAL A 122 4.53 -13.17 9.27
CA VAL A 122 4.61 -14.60 9.60
C VAL A 122 5.41 -15.38 8.55
N SER A 123 5.21 -15.10 7.26
CA SER A 123 5.94 -15.77 6.17
C SER A 123 7.43 -15.47 6.19
N ILE A 124 7.83 -14.23 6.52
CA ILE A 124 9.23 -13.85 6.71
C ILE A 124 9.84 -14.58 7.92
N LEU A 125 9.12 -14.68 9.04
CA LEU A 125 9.59 -15.37 10.25
C LEU A 125 9.74 -16.87 10.09
N THR A 126 8.88 -17.52 9.29
CA THR A 126 8.93 -18.97 9.04
C THR A 126 9.77 -19.36 7.83
N ASN A 127 10.30 -18.39 7.07
CA ASN A 127 11.02 -18.59 5.81
C ASN A 127 10.25 -19.49 4.81
N ASN A 128 8.92 -19.52 4.92
CA ASN A 128 8.05 -20.37 4.13
C ASN A 128 7.20 -19.51 3.21
N TRP A 129 7.62 -19.45 1.95
CA TRP A 129 7.00 -18.68 0.87
C TRP A 129 5.60 -19.15 0.50
N LEU A 130 5.23 -20.37 0.90
CA LEU A 130 3.92 -20.96 0.62
C LEU A 130 2.80 -20.23 1.39
N PHE A 131 3.11 -19.62 2.54
CA PHE A 131 2.17 -18.78 3.29
C PHE A 131 1.78 -17.50 2.55
N LEU A 132 2.72 -16.88 1.82
CA LEU A 132 2.42 -15.71 0.99
C LEU A 132 1.47 -16.09 -0.14
N LEU A 133 1.74 -17.20 -0.85
CA LEU A 133 0.90 -17.70 -1.94
C LEU A 133 -0.52 -18.06 -1.49
N VAL A 134 -0.66 -18.74 -0.35
CA VAL A 134 -1.97 -19.13 0.21
C VAL A 134 -2.76 -17.92 0.73
N SER A 135 -2.09 -16.81 1.05
CA SER A 135 -2.78 -15.57 1.45
C SER A 135 -3.42 -14.83 0.26
N ILE A 136 -2.96 -15.05 -0.97
CA ILE A 136 -3.43 -14.30 -2.15
C ILE A 136 -4.94 -14.54 -2.43
N PRO A 137 -5.47 -15.78 -2.49
CA PRO A 137 -6.87 -16.01 -2.82
C PRO A 137 -7.87 -15.41 -1.82
N PRO A 138 -7.73 -15.58 -0.49
CA PRO A 138 -8.62 -14.96 0.50
C PRO A 138 -8.59 -13.41 0.43
N ASN A 139 -7.42 -12.83 0.22
CA ASN A 139 -7.24 -11.39 0.15
C ASN A 139 -7.85 -10.81 -1.13
N LEU A 140 -7.71 -11.51 -2.26
CA LEU A 140 -8.33 -11.12 -3.53
C LEU A 140 -9.86 -11.19 -3.43
N ILE A 141 -10.40 -12.25 -2.81
CA ILE A 141 -11.85 -12.39 -2.55
C ILE A 141 -12.35 -11.29 -1.61
N GLY A 142 -11.60 -10.98 -0.55
CA GLY A 142 -11.91 -9.88 0.37
C GLY A 142 -11.90 -8.51 -0.30
N LEU A 143 -10.94 -8.26 -1.19
CA LEU A 143 -10.87 -7.03 -1.98
C LEU A 143 -12.02 -6.93 -3.00
N ILE A 144 -12.32 -8.02 -3.72
CA ILE A 144 -13.40 -8.07 -4.71
C ILE A 144 -14.76 -7.85 -4.02
N THR A 145 -15.03 -8.54 -2.91
CA THR A 145 -16.27 -8.35 -2.14
C THR A 145 -16.36 -6.99 -1.46
N ALA A 146 -15.22 -6.36 -1.14
CA ALA A 146 -15.19 -4.97 -0.69
C ALA A 146 -15.47 -3.97 -1.83
N LEU A 147 -15.06 -4.26 -3.06
CA LEU A 147 -15.29 -3.38 -4.21
C LEU A 147 -16.68 -3.56 -4.85
N ILE A 148 -17.36 -4.69 -4.61
CA ILE A 148 -18.76 -4.89 -5.02
C ILE A 148 -19.69 -4.12 -4.06
N PRO A 149 -20.47 -3.14 -4.56
CA PRO A 149 -21.46 -2.43 -3.75
C PRO A 149 -22.55 -3.39 -3.32
N ASN A 150 -22.88 -3.42 -2.03
CA ASN A 150 -23.99 -4.22 -1.55
C ASN A 150 -25.30 -3.56 -2.02
N ARG A 151 -25.99 -4.19 -2.97
CA ARG A 151 -27.21 -3.69 -3.63
C ARG A 151 -28.42 -3.51 -2.69
N LYS A 152 -28.26 -3.82 -1.40
CA LYS A 152 -29.34 -3.79 -0.40
C LYS A 152 -29.71 -2.40 0.15
N TYR A 153 -29.00 -1.33 -0.22
CA TYR A 153 -29.30 0.04 0.23
C TYR A 153 -30.04 0.91 -0.80
N SER A 154 -30.58 0.32 -1.88
CA SER A 154 -31.35 1.07 -2.89
C SER A 154 -32.87 1.03 -2.70
N GLU A 155 -33.36 0.48 -1.59
CA GLU A 155 -34.79 0.35 -1.30
C GLU A 155 -35.09 0.67 0.19
N GLU A 156 -34.67 1.83 0.69
CA GLU A 156 -35.32 2.50 1.84
C GLU A 156 -35.33 4.02 1.64
#